data_AF-K0SK82-F1
#
_entry.id   AF-K0SK82-F1
#
_cell.length_a   1.000
_cell.length_b   1.000
_cell.length_c   1.000
_cell.angle_alpha   90.00
_cell.angle_beta   90.00
_cell.angle_gamma   90.00
#
_symmetry.space_group_name_H-M   'P 1'
#
loop_
_entity.id
_entity.type
_entity.pdbx_description
1 polymer ?
#
loop_
_entity_poly.entity_id
_entity_poly.type
_entity_poly.pdbx_seq_one_letter_code
_entity_poly.pdbx_strand_id
1 'polypeptide(L)'
;IAPQTAAEMVGLEHGMLVFWREHQYNHMGYSGFDGSLAMFARLGLCSPGWSGNKMDRPLLRVFNHAINANAPVHHNIRDLVSHSRLVGFVVKVRAIFFAEFVRHKADFPGIDCEALFIGTVLHSLDHYCAEKNVTDPLYMNTSNKRFGKMAEINRIVSAAFVTDVDGIYFGKRFYQCSHPFYLRVYAKAAKIDKELADNMDCCIIR
;
A
#
# COMPACT_ATOMS: atom_id res chain seq x y z
N ILE A 1 -13.52 14.34 22.35
CA ILE A 1 -12.68 13.22 21.86
C ILE A 1 -11.67 12.96 22.96
N ALA A 2 -11.79 11.83 23.67
CA ALA A 2 -10.88 11.51 24.76
C ALA A 2 -9.47 11.22 24.21
N PRO A 3 -8.39 11.63 24.90
CA PRO A 3 -7.03 11.31 24.47
C PRO A 3 -6.79 9.81 24.61
N GLN A 4 -6.42 9.16 23.50
CA GLN A 4 -5.94 7.77 23.51
C GLN A 4 -4.65 7.68 24.34
N THR A 5 -4.53 6.60 25.11
CA THR A 5 -3.42 6.43 26.07
C THR A 5 -2.15 5.99 25.34
N ALA A 6 -0.98 6.34 25.89
CA ALA A 6 0.32 5.94 25.33
C ALA A 6 0.48 4.42 25.16
N ALA A 7 -0.26 3.61 25.92
CA ALA A 7 -0.27 2.16 25.81
C ALA A 7 -0.97 1.64 24.53
N GLU A 8 -1.98 2.36 24.01
CA GLU A 8 -2.62 2.03 22.72
C GLU A 8 -1.69 2.35 21.53
N MET A 9 -0.73 3.27 21.72
CA MET A 9 0.25 3.61 20.69
C MET A 9 1.38 2.56 20.56
N VAL A 10 1.79 1.92 21.66
CA VAL A 10 2.80 0.84 21.62
C VAL A 10 2.26 -0.44 20.95
N GLY A 11 0.95 -0.70 21.04
CA GLY A 11 0.30 -1.79 20.32
C GLY A 11 0.28 -1.60 18.79
N LEU A 12 0.26 -0.33 18.32
CA LEU A 12 0.34 0.02 16.90
C LEU A 12 1.75 -0.20 16.31
N GLU A 13 2.79 -0.05 17.13
CA GLU A 13 4.20 -0.16 16.72
C GLU A 13 4.63 -1.61 16.46
N HIS A 14 4.14 -2.56 17.24
CA HIS A 14 4.34 -3.99 16.97
C HIS A 14 3.46 -4.48 15.81
N GLY A 15 2.26 -3.93 15.66
CA GLY A 15 1.31 -4.32 14.61
C GLY A 15 1.87 -4.14 13.20
N MET A 16 2.56 -3.03 12.92
CA MET A 16 3.02 -2.72 11.57
C MET A 16 4.18 -3.61 11.08
N LEU A 17 5.12 -4.00 11.96
CA LEU A 17 6.21 -4.93 11.63
C LEU A 17 5.76 -6.39 11.60
N VAL A 18 4.85 -6.79 12.49
CA VAL A 18 4.18 -8.10 12.43
C VAL A 18 3.26 -8.19 11.21
N PHE A 19 2.66 -7.09 10.77
CA PHE A 19 1.81 -7.01 9.58
C PHE A 19 2.56 -7.32 8.28
N TRP A 20 3.80 -6.83 8.09
CA TRP A 20 4.65 -7.24 6.97
C TRP A 20 5.04 -8.72 7.01
N ARG A 21 5.05 -9.31 8.21
CA ARG A 21 5.51 -10.68 8.46
C ARG A 21 4.40 -11.72 8.38
N GLU A 22 3.18 -11.39 8.81
CA GLU A 22 2.11 -12.36 9.07
C GLU A 22 0.86 -12.16 8.21
N HIS A 23 0.65 -11.00 7.59
CA HIS A 23 -0.58 -10.72 6.85
C HIS A 23 -0.33 -10.64 5.34
N GLN A 24 -1.28 -11.21 4.58
CA GLN A 24 -1.25 -11.42 3.13
C GLN A 24 -1.08 -10.14 2.29
N TYR A 25 -1.02 -8.96 2.90
CA TYR A 25 -0.93 -7.65 2.26
C TYR A 25 0.25 -7.54 1.29
N ASN A 26 1.36 -8.22 1.58
CA ASN A 26 2.45 -8.34 0.63
C ASN A 26 2.71 -9.79 0.22
N HIS A 27 1.75 -10.72 0.34
CA HIS A 27 1.98 -12.08 -0.16
C HIS A 27 2.24 -12.07 -1.66
N MET A 28 1.49 -11.27 -2.43
CA MET A 28 1.74 -11.11 -3.86
C MET A 28 3.12 -10.48 -4.14
N GLY A 29 3.50 -9.39 -3.46
CA GLY A 29 4.82 -8.77 -3.66
C GLY A 29 5.99 -9.59 -3.11
N TYR A 30 5.78 -10.33 -2.02
CA TYR A 30 6.81 -11.16 -1.39
C TYR A 30 6.99 -12.48 -2.13
N SER A 31 5.90 -13.19 -2.44
CA SER A 31 5.96 -14.53 -3.05
C SER A 31 5.76 -14.54 -4.57
N GLY A 32 4.92 -13.65 -5.11
CA GLY A 32 4.57 -13.61 -6.54
C GLY A 32 5.58 -12.82 -7.38
N PHE A 33 5.92 -11.60 -6.97
CA PHE A 33 6.82 -10.73 -7.75
C PHE A 33 8.23 -11.31 -7.92
N ASP A 34 8.72 -12.09 -6.96
CA ASP A 34 10.00 -12.79 -7.11
C ASP A 34 10.00 -13.75 -8.31
N GLY A 35 8.91 -14.50 -8.50
CA GLY A 35 8.73 -15.36 -9.68
C GLY A 35 8.58 -14.56 -10.97
N SER A 36 7.78 -13.49 -10.94
CA SER A 36 7.56 -12.63 -12.11
C SER A 36 8.84 -11.92 -12.55
N LEU A 37 9.67 -11.41 -11.64
CA LEU A 37 10.93 -10.74 -11.96
C LEU A 37 11.93 -11.68 -12.63
N ALA A 38 11.98 -12.95 -12.20
CA ALA A 38 12.80 -13.95 -12.87
C ALA A 38 12.33 -14.20 -14.31
N MET A 39 11.01 -14.23 -14.55
CA MET A 39 10.44 -14.31 -15.89
C MET A 39 10.75 -13.06 -16.73
N PHE A 40 10.57 -11.86 -16.17
CA PHE A 40 10.86 -10.60 -16.86
C PHE A 40 12.32 -10.48 -17.27
N ALA A 41 13.26 -10.91 -16.42
CA ALA A 41 14.67 -10.96 -16.79
C ALA A 41 14.94 -11.96 -17.93
N ARG A 42 14.29 -13.13 -17.94
CA ARG A 42 14.42 -14.09 -19.06
C ARG A 42 13.88 -13.56 -20.38
N LEU A 43 12.85 -12.71 -20.31
CA LEU A 43 12.28 -12.03 -21.48
C LEU A 43 13.08 -10.77 -21.89
N GLY A 44 14.15 -10.42 -21.17
CA GLY A 44 14.95 -9.23 -21.45
C GLY A 44 14.31 -7.91 -21.00
N LEU A 45 13.24 -7.97 -20.20
CA LEU A 45 12.55 -6.79 -19.65
C LEU A 45 13.25 -6.22 -18.42
N CYS A 46 14.09 -7.03 -17.76
CA CYS A 46 14.99 -6.57 -16.70
C CYS A 46 16.43 -6.96 -17.00
N SER A 47 17.36 -6.18 -16.45
CA SER A 47 18.78 -6.45 -16.43
C SER A 47 19.11 -7.76 -15.69
N PRO A 48 20.23 -8.41 -16.01
CA PRO A 48 20.64 -9.64 -15.33
C PRO A 48 20.71 -9.49 -13.81
N GLY A 49 20.47 -10.59 -13.10
CA GLY A 49 20.53 -10.67 -11.63
C GLY A 49 19.19 -10.77 -10.92
N TRP A 50 18.06 -10.64 -11.65
CA TRP A 50 16.73 -10.96 -11.09
C TRP A 50 16.35 -12.44 -11.22
N SER A 51 16.98 -13.16 -12.14
CA SER A 51 16.70 -14.56 -12.44
C SER A 51 17.61 -15.55 -11.70
N GLY A 52 18.12 -15.17 -10.52
CA GLY A 52 19.05 -16.00 -9.75
C GLY A 52 18.49 -17.40 -9.45
N ASN A 53 19.37 -18.34 -9.09
CA ASN A 53 18.95 -19.63 -8.52
C ASN A 53 17.98 -19.38 -7.36
N LYS A 54 17.14 -20.36 -6.98
CA LYS A 54 16.14 -20.21 -5.89
C LYS A 54 16.70 -19.61 -4.57
N MET A 55 18.01 -19.63 -4.38
CA MET A 55 18.73 -19.06 -3.25
C MET A 55 19.11 -17.57 -3.38
N ASP A 56 19.13 -17.00 -4.58
CA ASP A 56 19.45 -15.58 -4.82
C ASP A 56 18.20 -14.84 -5.31
N ARG A 57 17.35 -14.49 -4.34
CA ARG A 57 16.07 -13.79 -4.51
C ARG A 57 16.24 -12.34 -4.07
N PRO A 58 16.73 -11.44 -4.95
CA PRO A 58 17.17 -10.10 -4.54
C PRO A 58 16.04 -9.28 -3.92
N LEU A 59 14.81 -9.38 -4.43
CA LEU A 59 13.67 -8.66 -3.86
C LEU A 59 13.36 -9.13 -2.43
N LEU A 60 13.33 -10.45 -2.21
CA LEU A 60 13.16 -11.01 -0.88
C LEU A 60 14.28 -10.60 0.08
N ARG A 61 15.53 -10.51 -0.41
CA ARG A 61 16.64 -10.02 0.41
C ARG A 61 16.44 -8.58 0.84
N VAL A 62 15.87 -7.72 0.00
CA VAL A 62 15.53 -6.34 0.37
C VAL A 62 14.45 -6.32 1.45
N PHE A 63 13.37 -7.09 1.28
CA PHE A 63 12.32 -7.18 2.30
C PHE A 63 12.86 -7.73 3.63
N ASN A 64 13.58 -8.85 3.59
CA ASN A 64 14.16 -9.45 4.78
C ASN A 64 15.20 -8.54 5.43
N HIS A 65 15.98 -7.79 4.65
CA HIS A 65 16.89 -6.79 5.19
C HIS A 65 16.13 -5.70 5.93
N ALA A 66 15.06 -5.13 5.35
CA ALA A 66 14.25 -4.10 6.01
C ALA A 66 13.59 -4.61 7.30
N ILE A 67 13.07 -5.84 7.28
CA ILE A 67 12.51 -6.51 8.46
C ILE A 67 13.59 -6.70 9.54
N ASN A 68 14.74 -7.26 9.17
CA ASN A 68 15.83 -7.56 10.11
C ASN A 68 16.54 -6.30 10.63
N ALA A 69 16.60 -5.24 9.83
CA ALA A 69 17.16 -3.95 10.22
C ALA A 69 16.22 -3.15 11.13
N ASN A 70 15.01 -3.66 11.40
CA ASN A 70 13.96 -2.96 12.12
C ASN A 70 13.78 -1.55 11.55
N ALA A 71 13.52 -1.48 10.23
CA ALA A 71 13.50 -0.23 9.46
C ALA A 71 12.83 0.89 10.27
N PRO A 72 13.51 2.05 10.39
CA PRO A 72 13.12 3.07 11.37
C PRO A 72 11.67 3.49 11.15
N VAL A 73 10.90 3.46 12.24
CA VAL A 73 9.53 3.93 12.23
C VAL A 73 9.55 5.45 12.09
N HIS A 74 8.80 5.95 11.12
CA HIS A 74 8.69 7.38 10.87
C HIS A 74 7.68 8.00 11.85
N HIS A 75 8.07 8.13 13.13
CA HIS A 75 7.20 8.63 14.22
C HIS A 75 6.67 10.05 13.96
N ASN A 76 7.36 10.83 13.12
CA ASN A 76 7.08 12.23 12.85
C ASN A 76 6.11 12.45 11.68
N ILE A 77 5.28 11.46 11.32
CA ILE A 77 4.31 11.62 10.23
C ILE A 77 3.31 12.77 10.47
N ARG A 78 3.08 13.13 11.74
CA ARG A 78 2.27 14.29 12.13
C ARG A 78 2.88 15.62 11.68
N ASP A 79 4.21 15.71 11.64
CA ASP A 79 4.90 16.93 11.21
C ASP A 79 4.67 17.17 9.72
N LEU A 80 4.43 16.12 8.94
CA LEU A 80 4.14 16.18 7.51
C LEU A 80 2.69 16.58 7.19
N VAL A 81 1.77 16.57 8.17
CA VAL A 81 0.33 16.86 7.94
C VAL A 81 0.13 18.24 7.34
N SER A 82 0.92 19.23 7.76
CA SER A 82 0.82 20.60 7.25
C SER A 82 1.43 20.79 5.86
N HIS A 83 2.26 19.84 5.42
CA HIS A 83 3.04 19.92 4.19
C HIS A 83 2.54 18.99 3.08
N SER A 84 1.68 18.02 3.40
CA SER A 84 1.19 17.04 2.44
C SER A 84 -0.32 16.86 2.54
N ARG A 85 -1.00 17.20 1.44
CA ARG A 85 -2.44 16.96 1.23
C ARG A 85 -2.81 15.49 1.50
N LEU A 86 -2.01 14.56 0.97
CA LEU A 86 -2.21 13.12 1.17
C LEU A 86 -2.09 12.73 2.64
N VAL A 87 -1.02 13.15 3.33
CA VAL A 87 -0.80 12.81 4.74
C VAL A 87 -1.92 13.38 5.61
N GLY A 88 -2.31 14.64 5.37
CA GLY A 88 -3.42 15.27 6.09
C GLY A 88 -4.76 14.56 5.87
N PHE A 89 -5.02 14.05 4.66
CA PHE A 89 -6.18 13.22 4.36
C PHE A 89 -6.13 11.88 5.10
N VAL A 90 -5.03 11.12 4.95
CA VAL A 90 -4.84 9.79 5.56
C VAL A 90 -5.02 9.83 7.07
N VAL A 91 -4.40 10.79 7.77
CA VAL A 91 -4.50 10.90 9.23
C VAL A 91 -5.95 11.08 9.69
N LYS A 92 -6.73 11.92 8.99
CA LYS A 92 -8.15 12.15 9.32
C LYS A 92 -9.02 10.96 8.96
N VAL A 93 -8.81 10.36 7.79
CA VAL A 93 -9.59 9.21 7.31
C VAL A 93 -9.32 7.96 8.15
N ARG A 94 -8.09 7.74 8.65
CA ARG A 94 -7.79 6.64 9.55
C ARG A 94 -8.67 6.65 10.80
N ALA A 95 -8.80 7.82 11.45
CA ALA A 95 -9.67 7.96 12.62
C ALA A 95 -11.14 7.65 12.30
N ILE A 96 -11.63 8.09 11.14
CA ILE A 96 -12.98 7.78 10.65
C ILE A 96 -13.14 6.27 10.40
N PHE A 97 -12.20 5.67 9.69
CA PHE A 97 -12.19 4.26 9.32
C PHE A 97 -12.26 3.38 10.56
N PHE A 98 -11.41 3.65 11.55
CA PHE A 98 -11.36 2.92 12.81
C PHE A 98 -12.68 3.03 13.58
N ALA A 99 -13.24 4.23 13.69
CA ALA A 99 -14.52 4.45 14.36
C ALA A 99 -15.69 3.71 13.68
N GLU A 100 -15.71 3.68 12.34
CA GLU A 100 -16.72 2.90 11.61
C GLU A 100 -16.47 1.40 11.67
N PHE A 101 -15.21 0.96 11.70
CA PHE A 101 -14.86 -0.46 11.72
C PHE A 101 -15.31 -1.11 13.04
N VAL A 102 -15.12 -0.43 14.17
CA VAL A 102 -15.61 -0.90 15.48
C VAL A 102 -17.11 -1.15 15.46
N ARG A 103 -17.89 -0.31 14.76
CA ARG A 103 -19.35 -0.47 14.65
C ARG A 103 -19.78 -1.65 13.79
N HIS A 104 -18.90 -2.08 12.88
CA HIS A 104 -19.14 -3.17 11.93
C HIS A 104 -18.22 -4.36 12.22
N LYS A 105 -17.61 -4.45 13.42
CA LYS A 105 -16.58 -5.46 13.72
C LYS A 105 -17.09 -6.90 13.53
N ALA A 106 -18.38 -7.12 13.78
CA ALA A 106 -19.03 -8.42 13.57
C ALA A 106 -19.04 -8.85 12.09
N ASP A 107 -19.03 -7.92 11.14
CA ASP A 107 -19.00 -8.18 9.69
C ASP A 107 -17.61 -8.60 9.20
N PHE A 108 -16.57 -8.41 10.03
CA PHE A 108 -15.17 -8.63 9.69
C PHE A 108 -14.47 -9.61 10.68
N PRO A 109 -14.93 -10.88 10.77
CA PRO A 109 -14.38 -11.85 11.70
C PRO A 109 -12.90 -12.14 11.40
N GLY A 110 -12.05 -12.04 12.41
CA GLY A 110 -10.61 -12.31 12.29
C GLY A 110 -9.81 -11.24 11.53
N ILE A 111 -10.45 -10.20 10.99
CA ILE A 111 -9.75 -9.13 10.27
C ILE A 111 -9.23 -8.09 11.25
N ASP A 112 -7.94 -7.77 11.14
CA ASP A 112 -7.35 -6.62 11.83
C ASP A 112 -7.74 -5.29 11.15
N CYS A 113 -8.06 -4.28 11.96
CA CYS A 113 -8.56 -2.99 11.45
C CYS A 113 -7.46 -2.20 10.73
N GLU A 114 -6.25 -2.20 11.28
CA GLU A 114 -5.11 -1.48 10.68
C GLU A 114 -4.71 -2.16 9.37
N ALA A 115 -4.66 -3.49 9.38
CA ALA A 115 -4.40 -4.29 8.20
C ALA A 115 -5.39 -3.99 7.07
N LEU A 116 -6.68 -3.91 7.37
CA LEU A 116 -7.69 -3.56 6.37
C LEU A 116 -7.53 -2.11 5.90
N PHE A 117 -7.24 -1.17 6.79
CA PHE A 117 -7.00 0.23 6.43
C PHE A 117 -5.80 0.38 5.49
N ILE A 118 -4.67 -0.27 5.80
CA ILE A 118 -3.49 -0.28 4.94
C ILE A 118 -3.83 -0.93 3.59
N GLY A 119 -4.48 -2.10 3.66
CA GLY A 119 -5.05 -2.89 2.56
C GLY A 119 -5.84 -2.09 1.53
N THR A 120 -6.72 -1.24 2.03
CA THR A 120 -7.78 -0.62 1.25
C THR A 120 -7.47 0.84 0.95
N VAL A 121 -7.21 1.64 1.98
CA VAL A 121 -7.05 3.10 1.86
C VAL A 121 -5.63 3.46 1.45
N LEU A 122 -4.61 3.01 2.19
CA LEU A 122 -3.23 3.43 1.89
C LEU A 122 -2.74 2.85 0.56
N HIS A 123 -2.98 1.56 0.32
CA HIS A 123 -2.60 0.90 -0.93
C HIS A 123 -3.17 1.61 -2.15
N SER A 124 -4.48 1.82 -2.19
CA SER A 124 -5.14 2.42 -3.34
C SER A 124 -4.69 3.87 -3.61
N LEU A 125 -4.41 4.62 -2.55
CA LEU A 125 -3.85 5.97 -2.66
C LEU A 125 -2.38 5.98 -3.09
N ASP A 126 -1.59 4.97 -2.71
CA ASP A 126 -0.21 4.82 -3.20
C ASP A 126 -0.21 4.61 -4.72
N HIS A 127 -1.07 3.72 -5.23
CA HIS A 127 -1.29 3.55 -6.67
C HIS A 127 -1.76 4.85 -7.34
N TYR A 128 -2.76 5.53 -6.77
CA TYR A 128 -3.25 6.80 -7.30
C TYR A 128 -2.15 7.87 -7.38
N CYS A 129 -1.35 8.01 -6.33
CA CYS A 129 -0.25 8.96 -6.29
C CYS A 129 0.85 8.57 -7.28
N ALA A 130 1.18 7.28 -7.40
CA ALA A 130 2.11 6.81 -8.41
C ALA A 130 1.64 7.18 -9.82
N GLU A 131 0.36 6.94 -10.15
CA GLU A 131 -0.23 7.27 -11.44
C GLU A 131 -0.14 8.76 -11.76
N LYS A 132 -0.42 9.62 -10.77
CA LYS A 132 -0.36 11.08 -10.95
C LYS A 132 1.05 11.64 -11.07
N ASN A 133 2.02 11.03 -10.41
CA ASN A 133 3.39 11.57 -10.35
C ASN A 133 4.34 10.93 -11.37
N VAL A 134 4.00 9.74 -11.90
CA VAL A 134 4.81 9.01 -12.88
C VAL A 134 4.06 8.98 -14.22
N THR A 135 4.20 10.04 -15.00
CA THR A 135 3.55 10.13 -16.32
C THR A 135 4.12 9.12 -17.33
N ASP A 136 5.43 8.95 -17.33
CA ASP A 136 6.12 7.96 -18.17
C ASP A 136 7.09 7.16 -17.27
N PRO A 137 6.85 5.85 -17.09
CA PRO A 137 7.77 4.99 -16.34
C PRO A 137 9.22 5.07 -16.85
N LEU A 138 9.42 5.34 -18.15
CA LEU A 138 10.75 5.45 -18.74
C LEU A 138 11.57 6.64 -18.21
N TYR A 139 10.96 7.61 -17.52
CA TYR A 139 11.71 8.70 -16.87
C TYR A 139 12.55 8.24 -15.68
N MET A 140 12.31 7.05 -15.14
CA MET A 140 13.10 6.53 -14.03
C MET A 140 14.50 6.11 -14.50
N ASN A 141 15.56 6.67 -13.91
CA ASN A 141 16.95 6.42 -14.34
C ASN A 141 17.47 5.05 -13.86
N THR A 142 17.41 4.04 -14.73
CA THR A 142 17.95 2.69 -14.47
C THR A 142 19.47 2.62 -14.50
N SER A 143 20.16 3.62 -15.06
CA SER A 143 21.63 3.70 -15.08
C SER A 143 22.22 4.28 -13.80
N ASN A 144 21.39 4.75 -12.85
CA ASN A 144 21.88 5.25 -11.57
C ASN A 144 22.52 4.11 -10.75
N LYS A 145 23.80 4.26 -10.37
CA LYS A 145 24.54 3.22 -9.64
C LYS A 145 23.92 2.82 -8.30
N ARG A 146 23.22 3.75 -7.63
CA ARG A 146 22.61 3.53 -6.31
C ARG A 146 21.16 3.05 -6.40
N PHE A 147 20.38 3.61 -7.33
CA PHE A 147 18.93 3.41 -7.40
C PHE A 147 18.44 2.68 -8.66
N GLY A 148 19.33 2.32 -9.59
CA GLY A 148 18.98 1.80 -10.90
C GLY A 148 18.14 0.52 -10.87
N LYS A 149 18.43 -0.39 -9.94
CA LYS A 149 17.63 -1.63 -9.74
C LYS A 149 16.22 -1.36 -9.23
N MET A 150 16.05 -0.39 -8.34
CA MET A 150 14.71 0.01 -7.88
C MET A 150 13.95 0.75 -8.98
N ALA A 151 14.62 1.61 -9.76
CA ALA A 151 14.04 2.26 -10.92
C ALA A 151 13.53 1.25 -11.96
N GLU A 152 14.24 0.13 -12.13
CA GLU A 152 13.84 -0.96 -13.03
C GLU A 152 12.57 -1.67 -12.57
N ILE A 153 12.46 -2.03 -11.28
CA ILE A 153 11.22 -2.59 -10.72
C ILE A 153 10.08 -1.57 -10.85
N ASN A 154 10.32 -0.33 -10.47
CA ASN A 154 9.28 0.71 -10.49
C ASN A 154 8.79 0.99 -11.91
N ARG A 155 9.63 0.85 -12.94
CA ARG A 155 9.20 0.91 -14.35
C ARG A 155 8.14 -0.14 -14.66
N ILE A 156 8.38 -1.38 -14.24
CA ILE A 156 7.47 -2.50 -14.48
C ILE A 156 6.18 -2.33 -13.67
N VAL A 157 6.31 -1.99 -12.38
CA VAL A 157 5.16 -1.74 -11.50
C VAL A 157 4.30 -0.62 -12.06
N SER A 158 4.92 0.49 -12.48
CA SER A 158 4.19 1.63 -13.06
C SER A 158 3.51 1.29 -14.37
N ALA A 159 4.15 0.49 -15.23
CA ALA A 159 3.59 0.12 -16.52
C ALA A 159 2.47 -0.94 -16.44
N ALA A 160 2.49 -1.82 -15.42
CA ALA A 160 1.61 -2.99 -15.39
C ALA A 160 0.62 -3.03 -14.21
N PHE A 161 0.87 -2.28 -13.13
CA PHE A 161 0.11 -2.42 -11.88
C PHE A 161 -0.40 -1.09 -11.30
N VAL A 162 0.12 0.06 -11.75
CA VAL A 162 -0.33 1.36 -11.21
C VAL A 162 -1.71 1.75 -11.73
N THR A 163 -1.93 1.63 -13.05
CA THR A 163 -3.22 1.96 -13.67
C THR A 163 -4.29 0.94 -13.31
N ASP A 164 -5.54 1.38 -13.40
CA ASP A 164 -6.68 0.49 -13.23
C ASP A 164 -6.69 -0.61 -14.30
N VAL A 165 -6.93 -1.85 -13.87
CA VAL A 165 -7.11 -2.99 -14.77
C VAL A 165 -8.47 -2.85 -15.45
N ASP A 166 -8.48 -2.84 -16.78
CA ASP A 166 -9.71 -2.82 -17.56
C ASP A 166 -10.53 -4.10 -17.37
N GLY A 167 -11.86 -3.98 -17.47
CA GLY A 167 -12.75 -5.14 -17.44
C GLY A 167 -13.05 -5.71 -16.04
N ILE A 168 -12.81 -4.96 -14.96
CA ILE A 168 -13.27 -5.37 -13.62
C ILE A 168 -14.80 -5.23 -13.55
N TYR A 169 -15.50 -6.36 -13.39
CA TYR A 169 -16.97 -6.43 -13.40
C TYR A 169 -17.64 -6.14 -12.05
N PHE A 170 -16.91 -5.72 -11.02
CA PHE A 170 -17.46 -5.41 -9.71
C PHE A 170 -17.07 -4.02 -9.23
N GLY A 171 -17.94 -3.42 -8.40
CA GLY A 171 -17.69 -2.11 -7.79
C GLY A 171 -16.54 -2.18 -6.80
N LYS A 172 -15.37 -1.69 -7.20
CA LYS A 172 -14.16 -1.73 -6.37
C LYS A 172 -13.97 -0.50 -5.49
N ARG A 173 -14.54 0.64 -5.87
CA ARG A 173 -14.37 1.89 -5.11
C ARG A 173 -15.29 1.89 -3.90
N PHE A 174 -14.90 2.57 -2.82
CA PHE A 174 -15.74 2.64 -1.61
C PHE A 174 -17.15 3.16 -1.90
N TYR A 175 -17.29 4.13 -2.81
CA TYR A 175 -18.60 4.69 -3.18
C TYR A 175 -19.48 3.77 -4.04
N GLN A 176 -18.89 2.71 -4.62
CA GLN A 176 -19.59 1.71 -5.42
C GLN A 176 -19.95 0.46 -4.60
N CYS A 177 -19.31 0.28 -3.44
CA CYS A 177 -19.54 -0.88 -2.59
C CYS A 177 -20.91 -0.78 -1.90
N SER A 178 -21.64 -1.89 -1.84
CA SER A 178 -22.93 -1.95 -1.18
C SER A 178 -22.84 -2.04 0.35
N HIS A 179 -21.68 -2.39 0.90
CA HIS A 179 -21.53 -2.61 2.34
C HIS A 179 -21.57 -1.27 3.12
N PRO A 180 -22.41 -1.14 4.17
CA PRO A 180 -22.60 0.11 4.90
C PRO A 180 -21.32 0.73 5.47
N PHE A 181 -20.38 -0.11 5.92
CA PHE A 181 -19.04 0.30 6.37
C PHE A 181 -18.33 1.21 5.36
N TYR A 182 -18.10 0.74 4.13
CA TYR A 182 -17.34 1.50 3.11
C TYR A 182 -18.08 2.78 2.69
N LEU A 183 -19.40 2.72 2.51
CA LEU A 183 -20.21 3.89 2.16
C LEU A 183 -20.14 4.98 3.23
N ARG A 184 -20.19 4.61 4.52
CA ARG A 184 -20.09 5.56 5.63
C ARG A 184 -18.70 6.18 5.74
N VAL A 185 -17.65 5.38 5.53
CA VAL A 185 -16.28 5.89 5.49
C VAL A 185 -16.11 6.86 4.33
N TYR A 186 -16.54 6.49 3.12
CA TYR A 186 -16.48 7.34 1.93
C TYR A 186 -17.23 8.66 2.14
N ALA A 187 -18.47 8.63 2.61
CA ALA A 187 -19.29 9.83 2.79
C ALA A 187 -18.65 10.87 3.74
N LYS A 188 -17.81 10.41 4.68
CA LYS A 188 -17.05 11.28 5.57
C LYS A 188 -15.70 11.70 4.96
N ALA A 189 -14.99 10.78 4.33
CA ALA A 189 -13.72 11.04 3.65
C ALA A 189 -13.88 12.06 2.52
N ALA A 190 -14.94 11.94 1.71
CA ALA A 190 -15.21 12.83 0.59
C ALA A 190 -15.46 14.29 1.01
N LYS A 191 -15.85 14.53 2.27
CA LYS A 191 -15.95 15.89 2.83
C LYS A 191 -14.59 16.49 3.20
N ILE A 192 -13.57 15.67 3.39
CA ILE A 192 -12.20 16.09 3.65
C ILE A 192 -11.52 16.38 2.32
N ASP A 193 -11.57 15.40 1.42
CA ASP A 193 -10.99 15.48 0.08
C ASP A 193 -11.69 14.50 -0.85
N LYS A 194 -12.49 15.02 -1.79
CA LYS A 194 -13.29 14.17 -2.67
C LYS A 194 -12.42 13.36 -3.64
N GLU A 195 -11.39 13.96 -4.20
CA GLU A 195 -10.53 13.31 -5.20
C GLU A 195 -9.79 12.11 -4.59
N LEU A 196 -9.22 12.27 -3.40
CA LEU A 196 -8.57 11.15 -2.71
C LEU A 196 -9.61 10.10 -2.27
N ALA A 197 -10.79 10.53 -1.78
CA ALA A 197 -11.84 9.59 -1.38
C ALA A 197 -12.39 8.75 -2.55
N ASP A 198 -12.50 9.33 -3.74
CA ASP A 198 -12.95 8.64 -4.96
C ASP A 198 -11.98 7.54 -5.40
N ASN A 199 -10.73 7.60 -4.94
CA ASN A 199 -9.67 6.64 -5.27
C ASN A 199 -9.41 5.59 -4.18
N MET A 200 -10.26 5.51 -3.14
CA MET A 200 -10.18 4.45 -2.13
C MET A 200 -10.82 3.14 -2.63
N ASP A 201 -10.08 2.02 -2.56
CA ASP A 201 -10.52 0.70 -3.03
C ASP A 201 -10.94 -0.23 -1.89
N CYS A 202 -12.07 -0.93 -2.03
CA CYS A 202 -12.61 -1.89 -1.05
C CYS A 202 -11.76 -3.16 -0.88
N CYS A 203 -10.91 -3.46 -1.84
CA CYS A 203 -9.98 -4.57 -1.82
C CYS A 203 -8.74 -4.27 -2.67
N ILE A 204 -7.70 -5.07 -2.47
CA ILE A 204 -6.48 -5.03 -3.27
C ILE A 204 -6.79 -5.67 -4.61
N ILE A 205 -6.77 -4.88 -5.68
CA ILE A 205 -7.00 -5.35 -7.06
C ILE A 205 -5.76 -5.13 -7.94
N ARG A 206 -4.80 -4.35 -7.44
CA ARG A 206 -3.58 -3.92 -8.12
C ARG A 206 -2.38 -4.28 -7.27
#